data_AF-A0A535BCN3-F1
#
_entry.id   AF-A0A535BCN3-F1
#
_cell.length_a   1.000
_cell.length_b   1.000
_cell.length_c   1.000
_cell.angle_alpha   90.00
_cell.angle_beta   90.00
_cell.angle_gamma   90.00
#
_symmetry.space_group_name_H-M   'P 1'
#
loop_
_entity.id
_entity.type
_entity.pdbx_description
1 polymer ?
#
loop_
_entity_poly.entity_id
_entity_poly.type
_entity_poly.pdbx_seq_one_letter_code
_entity_poly.pdbx_strand_id
1 'polypeptide(L)'
;MNSMRFRAKYVSASENGDYYQVTFENTDPAGDAADMDGPDSPYLLIQRQFEDPDGGRCYVETHDEGYIGHFRLRSIEFSPSRLLLEIARDRNNRIEVIFDIGQSEFEEVERVIDIISGRSSPDDGHAL
;
A
#
# COMPACT_ATOMS: atom_id res chain seq x y z
N MET A 1 -21.93 -6.28 -0.84
CA MET A 1 -20.64 -5.74 -0.40
C MET A 1 -19.69 -5.96 -1.56
N ASN A 2 -19.26 -4.91 -2.25
CA ASN A 2 -18.19 -5.05 -3.24
C ASN A 2 -16.85 -4.92 -2.51
N SER A 3 -15.90 -5.74 -2.91
CA SER A 3 -14.53 -5.79 -2.43
C SER A 3 -13.62 -5.85 -3.65
N MET A 4 -12.58 -5.03 -3.69
CA MET A 4 -11.57 -5.10 -4.74
C MET A 4 -10.62 -6.26 -4.42
N ARG A 5 -10.30 -7.07 -5.43
CA ARG A 5 -9.31 -8.14 -5.31
C ARG A 5 -8.51 -8.30 -6.59
N PHE A 6 -7.19 -8.32 -6.49
CA PHE A 6 -6.31 -8.61 -7.62
C PHE A 6 -5.01 -9.30 -7.17
N ARG A 7 -4.21 -9.75 -8.15
CA ARG A 7 -2.88 -10.30 -7.92
C ARG A 7 -1.85 -9.34 -8.48
N ALA A 8 -0.92 -8.90 -7.63
CA ALA A 8 0.23 -8.08 -8.01
C ALA A 8 1.42 -8.96 -8.42
N LYS A 9 2.22 -8.47 -9.37
CA LYS A 9 3.49 -9.11 -9.77
C LYS A 9 4.66 -8.52 -8.99
N TYR A 10 4.58 -7.23 -8.68
CA TYR A 10 5.64 -6.47 -8.01
C TYR A 10 5.09 -5.83 -6.74
N VAL A 11 5.92 -5.81 -5.71
CA VAL A 11 5.68 -5.08 -4.47
C VAL A 11 6.93 -4.26 -4.19
N SER A 12 6.73 -2.97 -3.89
CA SER A 12 7.83 -2.08 -3.55
C SER A 12 7.45 -1.19 -2.37
N ALA A 13 8.43 -0.89 -1.53
CA ALA A 13 8.30 0.08 -0.46
C ALA A 13 9.27 1.24 -0.73
N SER A 14 8.88 2.45 -0.34
CA SER A 14 9.78 3.60 -0.36
C SER A 14 9.59 4.50 0.85
N GLU A 15 10.70 5.11 1.25
CA GLU A 15 10.79 6.14 2.27
C GLU A 15 11.52 7.34 1.66
N ASN A 16 10.93 8.53 1.76
CA ASN A 16 11.58 9.76 1.32
C ASN A 16 11.24 10.90 2.30
N GLY A 17 12.11 11.09 3.28
CA GLY A 17 11.85 12.04 4.37
C GLY A 17 10.63 11.61 5.18
N ASP A 18 9.63 12.48 5.26
CA ASP A 18 8.39 12.25 6.00
C ASP A 18 7.32 11.47 5.20
N TYR A 19 7.69 10.90 4.05
CA TYR A 19 6.79 10.16 3.16
C TYR A 19 7.11 8.67 3.16
N TYR A 20 6.08 7.87 3.44
CA TYR A 20 6.14 6.41 3.48
C TYR A 20 5.13 5.84 2.49
N GLN A 21 5.57 4.97 1.59
CA GLN A 21 4.72 4.43 0.53
C GLN A 21 4.96 2.93 0.31
N VAL A 22 3.89 2.20 0.00
CA VAL A 22 3.97 0.85 -0.57
C VAL A 22 3.12 0.77 -1.83
N THR A 23 3.69 0.20 -2.88
CA THR A 23 3.01 -0.03 -4.16
C THR A 23 2.92 -1.52 -4.45
N PHE A 24 1.76 -1.95 -4.96
CA PHE A 24 1.50 -3.28 -5.48
C PHE A 24 1.01 -3.13 -6.92
N GLU A 25 1.74 -3.68 -7.88
CA GLU A 25 1.47 -3.42 -9.30
C GLU A 25 1.74 -4.63 -10.20
N ASN A 26 1.15 -4.58 -11.39
CA ASN A 26 1.29 -5.61 -12.43
C ASN A 26 2.17 -5.17 -13.59
N THR A 27 2.47 -3.87 -13.68
CA THR A 27 3.39 -3.27 -14.64
C THR A 27 4.79 -3.31 -14.06
N ASP A 28 5.79 -3.60 -14.90
CA ASP A 28 7.17 -3.64 -14.45
C ASP A 28 7.66 -2.22 -14.09
N PRO A 29 8.12 -1.97 -12.85
CA PRO A 29 8.53 -0.63 -12.41
C PRO A 29 9.85 -0.16 -13.06
N ALA A 30 10.61 -1.06 -13.70
CA ALA A 30 11.86 -0.78 -14.40
C ALA A 30 11.75 -0.97 -15.92
N GLY A 31 10.58 -1.35 -16.43
CA GLY A 31 10.34 -1.67 -17.83
C GLY A 31 10.21 -0.43 -18.71
N ASP A 32 10.71 -0.51 -19.94
CA ASP A 32 10.38 0.46 -20.97
C ASP A 32 8.86 0.50 -21.19
N ALA A 33 8.30 1.70 -21.39
CA ALA A 33 6.86 1.95 -21.57
C ALA A 33 6.21 1.20 -22.77
N ALA A 34 6.97 0.39 -23.49
CA ALA A 34 6.53 -0.46 -24.59
C ALA A 34 5.89 -1.79 -24.13
N ASP A 35 6.17 -2.26 -22.91
CA ASP A 35 5.63 -3.51 -22.34
C ASP A 35 4.59 -3.25 -21.23
N MET A 36 3.92 -2.09 -21.26
CA MET A 36 2.83 -1.83 -20.33
C MET A 36 1.63 -2.73 -20.68
N ASP A 37 1.35 -3.72 -19.82
CA ASP A 37 -0.03 -4.14 -19.58
C ASP A 37 -0.81 -2.81 -19.42
N GLY A 38 -1.83 -2.57 -20.26
CA GLY A 38 -2.38 -1.23 -20.53
C GLY A 38 -2.78 -0.38 -19.31
N PRO A 39 -3.27 0.86 -19.50
CA PRO A 39 -3.60 1.79 -18.41
C PRO A 39 -4.61 1.26 -17.38
N ASP A 40 -5.27 0.12 -17.65
CA ASP A 40 -6.20 -0.60 -16.79
C ASP A 40 -5.53 -1.68 -15.90
N SER A 41 -4.21 -1.77 -15.87
CA SER A 41 -3.49 -2.74 -15.04
C SER A 41 -3.82 -2.56 -13.56
N PRO A 42 -4.29 -3.61 -12.86
CA PRO A 42 -4.59 -3.50 -11.45
C PRO A 42 -3.37 -3.09 -10.62
N TYR A 43 -3.56 -2.08 -9.79
CA TYR A 43 -2.57 -1.65 -8.80
C TYR A 43 -3.23 -1.16 -7.52
N LEU A 44 -2.40 -1.07 -6.47
CA LEU A 44 -2.69 -0.42 -5.20
C LEU A 44 -1.47 0.36 -4.75
N LEU A 45 -1.66 1.63 -4.40
CA LEU A 45 -0.70 2.45 -3.69
C LEU A 45 -1.31 2.83 -2.34
N ILE A 46 -0.55 2.62 -1.27
CA ILE A 46 -0.86 3.12 0.07
C ILE A 46 0.27 4.03 0.52
N GLN A 47 -0.08 5.19 1.06
CA GLN A 47 0.91 6.19 1.47
C GLN A 47 0.48 6.88 2.76
N ARG A 48 1.46 7.29 3.56
CA ARG A 48 1.26 8.20 4.67
C ARG A 48 2.37 9.25 4.69
N GLN A 49 1.97 10.51 4.85
CA GLN A 49 2.88 11.63 5.01
C GLN A 49 2.82 12.17 6.45
N PHE A 50 3.93 12.72 6.92
CA PHE A 50 4.04 13.33 8.25
C PHE A 50 4.46 14.82 8.23
N GLU A 51 4.66 15.43 7.06
CA GLU A 51 4.94 16.88 6.95
C GLU A 51 3.80 17.73 7.55
N ASP A 52 2.55 17.28 7.38
CA ASP A 52 1.35 17.89 7.95
C ASP A 52 0.59 16.88 8.80
N PRO A 53 -0.17 17.33 9.82
CA PRO A 53 -1.05 16.45 10.59
C PRO A 53 -2.14 15.84 9.70
N ASP A 54 -1.94 14.56 9.34
CA ASP A 54 -2.81 13.75 8.49
C ASP A 54 -4.14 13.32 9.17
N GLY A 55 -4.24 13.52 10.50
CA GLY A 55 -5.38 13.10 11.30
C GLY A 55 -5.54 11.58 11.41
N GLY A 56 -4.44 10.84 11.25
CA GLY A 56 -4.40 9.38 11.24
C GLY A 56 -4.99 8.76 9.97
N ARG A 57 -4.81 9.42 8.82
CA ARG A 57 -5.35 8.98 7.52
C ARG A 57 -4.21 8.62 6.59
N CYS A 58 -4.33 7.48 5.92
CA CYS A 58 -3.45 7.16 4.80
C CYS A 58 -4.13 7.54 3.48
N TYR A 59 -3.32 7.88 2.49
CA TYR A 59 -3.75 7.96 1.11
C TYR A 59 -3.81 6.54 0.52
N VAL A 60 -4.86 6.26 -0.25
CA VAL A 60 -5.07 5.03 -0.99
C VAL A 60 -5.35 5.41 -2.43
N GLU A 61 -4.69 4.74 -3.37
CA GLU A 61 -4.92 4.89 -4.80
C GLU A 61 -4.95 3.53 -5.49
N THR A 62 -5.84 3.37 -6.45
CA THR A 62 -5.98 2.14 -7.24
C THR A 62 -6.45 2.48 -8.65
N HIS A 63 -6.38 1.50 -9.55
CA HIS A 63 -7.00 1.54 -10.88
C HIS A 63 -8.53 1.81 -10.88
N ASP A 64 -9.24 1.61 -9.77
CA ASP A 64 -10.63 2.02 -9.62
C ASP A 64 -10.68 3.37 -8.89
N GLU A 65 -11.11 4.43 -9.60
CA GLU A 65 -11.24 5.80 -9.07
C GLU A 65 -12.09 5.86 -7.80
N GLY A 66 -13.02 4.91 -7.63
CA GLY A 66 -13.86 4.81 -6.44
C GLY A 66 -13.10 4.48 -5.16
N TYR A 67 -11.84 4.04 -5.22
CA TYR A 67 -11.00 3.78 -4.05
C TYR A 67 -9.93 4.86 -3.79
N ILE A 68 -9.86 5.89 -4.63
CA ILE A 68 -8.83 6.94 -4.51
C ILE A 68 -9.22 7.93 -3.40
N GLY A 69 -8.28 8.24 -2.51
CA GLY A 69 -8.43 9.30 -1.51
C GLY A 69 -7.77 9.01 -0.16
N HIS A 70 -8.07 9.89 0.81
CA HIS A 70 -7.53 9.79 2.17
C HIS A 70 -8.54 9.12 3.11
N PHE A 71 -8.14 8.01 3.71
CA PHE A 71 -9.01 7.20 4.57
C PHE A 71 -8.35 6.90 5.91
N ARG A 72 -9.18 6.76 6.95
CA ARG A 72 -8.74 6.05 8.15
C ARG A 72 -8.76 4.56 7.88
N LEU A 73 -7.76 3.84 8.38
CA LEU A 73 -7.75 2.38 8.35
C LEU A 73 -8.58 1.82 9.51
N ARG A 74 -9.41 0.81 9.21
CA ARG A 74 -10.05 -0.03 10.22
C ARG A 74 -9.15 -1.20 10.58
N SER A 75 -8.55 -1.82 9.58
CA SER A 75 -7.60 -2.92 9.76
C SER A 75 -6.67 -3.04 8.56
N ILE A 76 -5.51 -3.61 8.81
CA ILE A 76 -4.55 -4.01 7.79
C ILE A 76 -3.87 -5.29 8.24
N GLU A 77 -4.00 -6.32 7.41
CA GLU A 77 -3.38 -7.63 7.60
C GLU A 77 -2.38 -7.82 6.47
N PHE A 78 -1.11 -8.03 6.82
CA PHE A 78 -0.02 -8.20 5.87
C PHE A 78 0.68 -9.53 6.14
N SER A 79 1.01 -10.25 5.06
CA SER A 79 1.78 -11.49 5.08
C SER A 79 2.62 -11.58 3.81
N PRO A 80 3.58 -12.52 3.72
CA PRO A 80 4.45 -12.67 2.54
C PRO A 80 3.72 -12.96 1.21
N SER A 81 2.42 -13.25 1.23
CA SER A 81 1.64 -13.52 0.02
C SER A 81 0.33 -12.74 -0.09
N ARG A 82 0.03 -11.88 0.90
CA ARG A 82 -1.28 -11.22 0.97
C ARG A 82 -1.25 -9.91 1.75
N LEU A 83 -1.97 -8.94 1.22
CA LEU A 83 -2.42 -7.75 1.93
C LEU A 83 -3.95 -7.74 1.96
N LEU A 84 -4.55 -7.52 3.12
CA LEU A 84 -5.96 -7.19 3.26
C LEU A 84 -6.09 -5.84 3.98
N LEU A 85 -6.60 -4.85 3.26
CA LEU A 85 -6.84 -3.50 3.75
C LEU A 85 -8.34 -3.28 3.94
N GLU A 86 -8.75 -2.81 5.12
CA GLU A 86 -10.10 -2.30 5.33
C GLU A 86 -10.07 -0.80 5.66
N ILE A 87 -10.67 0.01 4.79
CA ILE A 87 -10.81 1.46 4.97
C ILE A 87 -12.14 1.80 5.67
N ALA A 88 -12.14 2.90 6.43
CA ALA A 88 -13.29 3.33 7.24
C ALA A 88 -14.40 4.00 6.40
N ARG A 89 -15.10 3.23 5.58
CA ARG A 89 -16.31 3.66 4.84
C ARG A 89 -17.39 2.58 4.78
N ASP A 90 -18.61 2.95 4.35
CA ASP A 90 -19.79 2.06 4.38
C ASP A 90 -19.82 0.99 3.27
N ARG A 91 -19.25 1.29 2.11
CA ARG A 91 -19.26 0.40 0.93
C ARG A 91 -17.90 0.40 0.27
N ASN A 92 -17.59 -0.66 -0.48
CA ASN A 92 -16.34 -0.80 -1.23
C ASN A 92 -15.14 -0.61 -0.30
N ASN A 93 -15.21 -1.13 0.91
CA ASN A 93 -14.30 -0.76 1.99
C ASN A 93 -13.13 -1.74 2.15
N ARG A 94 -13.07 -2.80 1.33
CA ARG A 94 -12.06 -3.85 1.41
C ARG A 94 -11.28 -3.96 0.12
N ILE A 95 -9.97 -4.02 0.25
CA ILE A 95 -9.02 -4.23 -0.83
C ILE A 95 -8.15 -5.42 -0.44
N GLU A 96 -8.12 -6.44 -1.29
CA GLU A 96 -7.29 -7.63 -1.11
C GLU A 96 -6.30 -7.74 -2.27
N VAL A 97 -5.01 -7.84 -1.93
CA VAL A 97 -3.95 -8.03 -2.91
C VAL A 97 -3.22 -9.32 -2.61
N ILE A 98 -3.08 -10.17 -3.62
CA ILE A 98 -2.28 -11.39 -3.54
C ILE A 98 -0.96 -11.16 -4.28
N PHE A 99 0.15 -11.60 -3.71
CA PHE A 99 1.49 -11.45 -4.30
C PHE A 99 2.38 -12.61 -3.84
N ASP A 100 3.63 -12.60 -4.27
CA ASP A 100 4.66 -13.54 -3.84
C ASP A 100 5.96 -12.74 -3.74
N ILE A 101 6.48 -12.57 -2.52
CA ILE A 101 7.70 -11.79 -2.25
C ILE A 101 8.68 -12.58 -1.40
N GLY A 102 9.97 -12.25 -1.52
CA GLY A 102 11.03 -12.83 -0.70
C GLY A 102 10.99 -12.35 0.75
N GLN A 103 11.77 -13.00 1.62
CA GLN A 103 11.88 -12.63 3.04
C GLN A 103 12.41 -11.22 3.24
N SER A 104 13.45 -10.82 2.48
CA SER A 104 14.04 -9.48 2.57
C SER A 104 13.06 -8.39 2.15
N GLU A 105 12.32 -8.60 1.06
CA GLU A 105 11.27 -7.68 0.61
C GLU A 105 10.13 -7.61 1.64
N PHE A 106 9.75 -8.74 2.24
CA PHE A 106 8.72 -8.78 3.28
C PHE A 106 9.09 -7.91 4.49
N GLU A 107 10.31 -8.03 5.01
CA GLU A 107 10.78 -7.24 6.17
C GLU A 107 10.77 -5.73 5.87
N GLU A 108 11.18 -5.34 4.67
CA GLU A 108 11.18 -3.94 4.24
C GLU A 108 9.75 -3.38 4.13
N VAL A 109 8.87 -4.12 3.45
CA VAL A 109 7.47 -3.72 3.24
C VAL A 109 6.68 -3.72 4.54
N GLU A 110 6.91 -4.70 5.42
CA GLU A 110 6.26 -4.80 6.74
C GLU A 110 6.55 -3.56 7.58
N ARG A 111 7.82 -3.11 7.63
CA ARG A 111 8.22 -1.90 8.35
C ARG A 111 7.43 -0.68 7.87
N VAL A 112 7.33 -0.49 6.55
CA VAL A 112 6.64 0.67 5.98
C VAL A 112 5.12 0.57 6.18
N ILE A 113 4.54 -0.63 6.08
CA ILE A 113 3.12 -0.88 6.39
C ILE A 113 2.80 -0.54 7.84
N ASP A 114 3.68 -0.87 8.79
CA ASP A 114 3.46 -0.58 10.20
C ASP A 114 3.48 0.92 10.49
N ILE A 115 4.31 1.70 9.79
CA ILE A 115 4.33 3.16 9.87
C ILE A 115 3.06 3.74 9.24
N ILE A 116 2.69 3.30 8.03
CA ILE A 116 1.46 3.73 7.34
C ILE A 116 0.22 3.43 8.18
N SER A 117 0.19 2.28 8.85
CA SER A 117 -0.94 1.88 9.69
C SER A 117 -0.99 2.55 11.06
N GLY A 118 0.10 3.22 11.47
CA GLY A 118 0.23 3.82 12.79
C GLY A 118 0.45 2.80 13.91
N ARG A 119 0.83 1.56 13.58
CA ARG A 119 1.33 0.57 14.55
C ARG A 119 2.72 0.93 15.06
N SER A 120 3.50 1.62 14.24
CA SER A 120 4.84 2.10 14.56
C SER A 120 4.99 3.59 14.24
N SER A 121 5.86 4.25 14.98
CA SER A 121 6.27 5.64 14.74
C SER A 121 7.50 5.65 13.81
N PRO A 122 7.68 6.66 12.94
CA PRO A 122 8.95 6.82 12.22
C PRO A 122 10.16 7.00 13.16
N ASP A 123 9.94 7.48 14.40
CA ASP A 123 10.97 7.69 15.44
C ASP A 123 11.36 6.42 16.21
N ASP A 124 10.55 5.34 16.15
CA ASP A 124 10.83 4.06 16.84
C ASP A 124 12.03 3.30 16.22
N GLY A 125 12.54 3.74 15.07
CA GLY A 125 13.68 3.15 14.36
C GLY A 125 15.06 3.69 14.78
N HIS A 126 15.13 4.61 15.76
CA HIS A 126 16.40 5.21 16.22
C HIS A 126 16.75 4.86 17.68
N ALA A 127 16.63 3.59 18.03
CA ALA A 127 17.31 3.03 19.18
C ALA A 127 18.33 1.99 18.71
N LEU A 128 19.56 2.44 18.43
CA LEU A 128 20.84 1.80 18.75
C LEU A 128 22.02 2.75 18.45
#